data_AF-A0A712CQM8-F1
#
_entry.id   AF-A0A712CQM8-F1
#
_cell.length_a   1.000
_cell.length_b   1.000
_cell.length_c   1.000
_cell.angle_alpha   90.00
_cell.angle_beta   90.00
_cell.angle_gamma   90.00
#
_symmetry.space_group_name_H-M   'P 1'
#
loop_
_entity.id
_entity.type
_entity.pdbx_description
1 polymer ?
#
loop_
_entity_poly.entity_id
_entity_poly.type
_entity_poly.pdbx_seq_one_letter_code
_entity_poly.pdbx_strand_id
1 'polypeptide(L)'
;MQQPVVRIGEWLVTPSVNQISRQGRQITLEPRLIDLLMYFAHHPDEVLSRDNIIDHVWMRTIVTNHVVTQSISELRKSLRDGGDSNAEYIVTVPKRGYKLTAPVIWCEENSDEIDNSSTSPPPPIAATNAEPTEGVTAATPVPPASLQTPTKKAKKPRIAAFWTWVMFLLSLATLVVFIVMSVVDHNAAVTKTRLLLNPRDIDVRFEGGNSCNNWVSQESYAIGLGGLITDLLNTYSTFMVHDKTNYRVNEPSSSGKTLTIQFVNQRHYRAQQCFMSVVLIDNADGSTMLDKRYFVTNTNQLSIQDDLFNSLSFVLTQPWPNRMREQLALFRTPQNTALMRFYEARQLILSGDAQALGKASDILNGIIKETPDFNYAYEYKVLV
;
A
#
# COMPACT_ATOMS: atom_id res chain seq x y z
N MET A 1 -1.77 -13.53 20.47
CA MET A 1 -3.20 -13.30 20.80
C MET A 1 -4.00 -14.16 19.83
N GLN A 2 -4.69 -15.18 20.32
CA GLN A 2 -5.59 -15.96 19.47
C GLN A 2 -6.76 -15.05 19.08
N GLN A 3 -7.06 -14.94 17.78
CA GLN A 3 -8.18 -14.11 17.33
C GLN A 3 -9.49 -14.75 17.80
N PRO A 4 -10.45 -13.95 18.31
CA PRO A 4 -11.70 -14.47 18.86
C PRO A 4 -12.50 -15.23 17.80
N VAL A 5 -13.10 -16.34 18.20
CA VAL A 5 -14.00 -17.14 17.36
C VAL A 5 -15.31 -16.36 17.19
N VAL A 6 -15.76 -16.20 15.96
CA VAL A 6 -16.99 -15.45 15.65
C VAL A 6 -18.02 -16.36 14.99
N ARG A 7 -19.27 -16.23 15.39
CA ARG A 7 -20.40 -16.93 14.77
C ARG A 7 -21.17 -15.96 13.88
N ILE A 8 -21.28 -16.30 12.59
CA ILE A 8 -21.99 -15.53 11.57
C ILE A 8 -23.14 -16.40 11.06
N GLY A 9 -24.37 -16.12 11.49
CA GLY A 9 -25.53 -16.97 11.27
C GLY A 9 -25.32 -18.37 11.85
N GLU A 10 -25.21 -19.35 10.96
CA GLU A 10 -24.95 -20.75 11.32
C GLU A 10 -23.49 -21.19 11.19
N TRP A 11 -22.63 -20.30 10.70
CA TRP A 11 -21.21 -20.58 10.50
C TRP A 11 -20.39 -20.08 11.69
N LEU A 12 -19.57 -20.96 12.26
CA LEU A 12 -18.55 -20.62 13.24
C LEU A 12 -17.22 -20.45 12.50
N VAL A 13 -16.68 -19.24 12.55
CA VAL A 13 -15.45 -18.83 11.88
C VAL A 13 -14.30 -18.89 12.88
N THR A 14 -13.26 -19.62 12.51
CA THR A 14 -12.01 -19.73 13.28
C THR A 14 -10.87 -19.12 12.48
N PRO A 15 -10.57 -17.82 12.68
CA PRO A 15 -9.61 -17.09 11.85
C PRO A 15 -8.19 -17.65 11.92
N SER A 16 -7.78 -18.17 13.08
CA SER A 16 -6.43 -18.70 13.32
C SER A 16 -6.02 -19.86 12.41
N VAL A 17 -7.00 -20.60 11.89
CA VAL A 17 -6.79 -21.75 10.97
C VAL A 17 -7.43 -21.53 9.60
N ASN A 18 -7.97 -20.33 9.32
CA ASN A 18 -8.68 -20.00 8.08
C ASN A 18 -9.85 -20.96 7.74
N GLN A 19 -10.63 -21.35 8.76
CA GLN A 19 -11.74 -22.30 8.60
C GLN A 19 -13.08 -21.72 9.02
N ILE A 20 -14.13 -22.16 8.33
CA ILE A 20 -15.52 -22.00 8.74
C ILE A 20 -16.13 -23.37 9.00
N SER A 21 -16.97 -23.48 10.02
CA SER A 21 -17.62 -24.72 10.40
C SER A 21 -19.12 -24.55 10.65
N ARG A 22 -19.92 -25.54 10.23
CA ARG A 22 -21.37 -25.57 10.43
C ARG A 22 -21.80 -27.01 10.63
N GLN A 23 -22.50 -27.30 11.73
CA GLN A 23 -23.09 -28.62 12.02
C GLN A 23 -22.12 -29.82 11.78
N GLY A 24 -20.85 -29.69 12.21
CA GLY A 24 -19.84 -30.74 12.05
C GLY A 24 -19.13 -30.80 10.69
N ARG A 25 -19.50 -29.95 9.73
CA ARG A 25 -18.78 -29.78 8.45
C ARG A 25 -17.81 -28.60 8.54
N GLN A 26 -16.57 -28.81 8.09
CA GLN A 26 -15.52 -27.80 8.05
C GLN A 26 -15.14 -27.49 6.60
N ILE A 27 -14.98 -26.20 6.30
CA ILE A 27 -14.52 -25.71 5.00
C ILE A 27 -13.33 -24.80 5.26
N THR A 28 -12.22 -25.09 4.59
CA THR A 28 -11.03 -24.22 4.60
C THR A 28 -11.19 -23.19 3.49
N LEU A 29 -11.00 -21.93 3.83
CA LEU A 29 -11.09 -20.82 2.89
C LEU A 29 -9.69 -20.25 2.61
N GLU A 30 -9.56 -19.52 1.50
CA GLU A 30 -8.38 -18.69 1.30
C GLU A 30 -8.28 -17.66 2.45
N PRO A 31 -7.09 -17.37 2.99
CA PRO A 31 -6.92 -16.42 4.10
C PRO A 31 -7.62 -15.08 3.84
N ARG A 32 -7.56 -14.61 2.61
CA ARG A 32 -8.19 -13.37 2.19
C ARG A 32 -9.71 -13.38 2.22
N LEU A 33 -10.34 -14.54 1.99
CA LEU A 33 -11.79 -14.68 2.12
C LEU A 33 -12.21 -14.70 3.60
N ILE A 34 -11.35 -15.19 4.49
CA ILE A 34 -11.55 -15.10 5.94
C ILE A 34 -11.40 -13.66 6.39
N ASP A 35 -10.36 -12.95 5.95
CA ASP A 35 -10.19 -11.51 6.25
C ASP A 35 -11.39 -10.70 5.77
N LEU A 36 -11.90 -10.99 4.57
CA LEU A 36 -13.11 -10.37 4.04
C LEU A 36 -14.35 -10.67 4.91
N LEU A 37 -14.53 -11.93 5.31
CA LEU A 37 -15.65 -12.33 6.16
C LEU A 37 -15.56 -11.70 7.55
N MET A 38 -14.36 -11.62 8.13
CA MET A 38 -14.11 -10.96 9.40
C MET A 38 -14.37 -9.46 9.30
N TYR A 39 -13.99 -8.82 8.20
CA TYR A 39 -14.30 -7.41 7.97
C TYR A 39 -15.81 -7.16 7.93
N PHE A 40 -16.59 -8.01 7.24
CA PHE A 40 -18.05 -7.96 7.32
C PHE A 40 -18.59 -8.22 8.73
N ALA A 41 -17.97 -9.11 9.51
CA ALA A 41 -18.40 -9.42 10.87
C ALA A 41 -18.19 -8.25 11.85
N HIS A 42 -17.14 -7.44 11.66
CA HIS A 42 -16.93 -6.22 12.44
C HIS A 42 -17.90 -5.09 12.07
N HIS A 43 -18.50 -5.16 10.89
CA HIS A 43 -19.45 -4.19 10.36
C HIS A 43 -20.81 -4.84 10.01
N PRO A 44 -21.49 -5.49 10.98
CA PRO A 44 -22.76 -6.16 10.71
C PRO A 44 -23.83 -5.14 10.33
N ASP A 45 -24.69 -5.49 9.36
CA ASP A 45 -25.75 -4.62 8.85
C ASP A 45 -25.32 -3.27 8.25
N GLU A 46 -24.03 -3.05 8.06
CA GLU A 46 -23.49 -1.87 7.38
C GLU A 46 -23.29 -2.10 5.87
N VAL A 47 -23.57 -1.09 5.05
CA VAL A 47 -23.33 -1.15 3.60
C VAL A 47 -21.87 -0.79 3.31
N LEU A 48 -21.05 -1.80 3.09
CA LEU A 48 -19.64 -1.65 2.75
C LEU A 48 -19.48 -1.42 1.24
N SER A 49 -18.87 -0.29 0.88
CA SER A 49 -18.53 0.02 -0.51
C SER A 49 -17.43 -0.91 -1.01
N ARG A 50 -17.32 -1.08 -2.34
CA ARG A 50 -16.21 -1.84 -2.95
C ARG A 50 -14.86 -1.26 -2.55
N ASP A 51 -14.77 0.06 -2.50
CA ASP A 51 -13.54 0.78 -2.18
C ASP A 51 -13.15 0.54 -0.70
N ASN A 52 -14.11 0.55 0.24
CA ASN A 52 -13.87 0.22 1.66
C ASN A 52 -13.33 -1.21 1.82
N ILE A 53 -13.89 -2.16 1.07
CA ILE A 53 -13.47 -3.56 1.09
C ILE A 53 -12.04 -3.69 0.57
N ILE A 54 -11.68 -2.99 -0.52
CA ILE A 54 -10.31 -2.96 -1.07
C ILE A 54 -9.34 -2.38 -0.04
N ASP A 55 -9.66 -1.22 0.52
CA ASP A 55 -8.76 -0.51 1.43
C ASP A 55 -8.43 -1.34 2.68
N HIS A 56 -9.37 -2.11 3.22
CA HIS A 56 -9.18 -2.85 4.48
C HIS A 56 -8.72 -4.29 4.30
N VAL A 57 -9.17 -4.99 3.25
CA VAL A 57 -8.80 -6.40 3.01
C VAL A 57 -7.57 -6.50 2.09
N TRP A 58 -7.31 -5.50 1.25
CA TRP A 58 -6.18 -5.43 0.33
C TRP A 58 -5.25 -4.24 0.61
N MET A 59 -4.94 -3.96 1.88
CA MET A 59 -4.15 -2.80 2.36
C MET A 59 -2.82 -2.52 1.63
N ARG A 60 -2.22 -3.50 0.94
CA ARG A 60 -0.91 -3.38 0.25
C ARG A 60 -0.94 -3.88 -1.20
N THR A 61 -2.12 -4.10 -1.79
CA THR A 61 -2.23 -4.67 -3.13
C THR A 61 -3.26 -3.89 -3.93
N ILE A 62 -2.81 -3.29 -5.04
CA ILE A 62 -3.71 -2.61 -5.98
C ILE A 62 -4.52 -3.68 -6.69
N VAL A 63 -5.81 -3.77 -6.38
CA VAL A 63 -6.74 -4.71 -7.02
C VAL A 63 -7.85 -3.97 -7.74
N THR A 64 -8.34 -4.56 -8.82
CA THR A 64 -9.45 -4.01 -9.59
C THR A 64 -10.79 -4.35 -8.94
N ASN A 65 -11.83 -3.56 -9.25
CA ASN A 65 -13.21 -3.83 -8.83
C ASN A 65 -13.72 -5.25 -9.20
N HIS A 66 -13.13 -5.84 -10.24
CA HIS A 66 -13.45 -7.19 -10.68
C HIS A 66 -13.03 -8.23 -9.63
N VAL A 67 -11.84 -8.09 -9.04
CA VAL A 67 -11.32 -8.99 -8.00
C VAL A 67 -12.25 -9.03 -6.79
N VAL A 68 -12.70 -7.87 -6.31
CA VAL A 68 -13.67 -7.79 -5.20
C VAL A 68 -14.96 -8.53 -5.54
N THR A 69 -15.47 -8.33 -6.75
CA THR A 69 -16.72 -8.97 -7.19
C THR A 69 -16.56 -10.48 -7.28
N GLN A 70 -15.40 -10.97 -7.72
CA GLN A 70 -15.06 -12.40 -7.71
C GLN A 70 -14.96 -12.95 -6.28
N SER A 71 -14.20 -12.31 -5.40
CA SER A 71 -14.05 -12.74 -4.00
C SER A 71 -15.38 -12.76 -3.25
N ILE A 72 -16.28 -11.80 -3.48
CA ILE A 72 -17.64 -11.82 -2.93
C ILE A 72 -18.44 -13.01 -3.48
N SER A 73 -18.28 -13.32 -4.76
CA SER A 73 -18.97 -14.46 -5.39
C SER A 73 -18.48 -15.79 -4.85
N GLU A 74 -17.17 -15.93 -4.64
CA GLU A 74 -16.55 -17.10 -4.03
C GLU A 74 -16.96 -17.25 -2.56
N LEU A 75 -16.94 -16.16 -1.79
CA LEU A 75 -17.39 -16.17 -0.39
C LEU A 75 -18.87 -16.58 -0.29
N ARG A 76 -19.74 -16.02 -1.14
CA ARG A 76 -21.16 -16.44 -1.23
C ARG A 76 -21.30 -17.91 -1.56
N LYS A 77 -20.49 -18.43 -2.49
CA LYS A 77 -20.50 -19.85 -2.85
C LYS A 77 -20.12 -20.69 -1.64
N SER A 78 -19.07 -20.34 -0.91
CA SER A 78 -18.64 -21.07 0.28
C SER A 78 -19.65 -21.03 1.43
N LEU A 79 -20.31 -19.88 1.64
CA LEU A 79 -21.36 -19.75 2.66
C LEU A 79 -22.65 -20.50 2.29
N ARG A 80 -22.89 -20.72 0.99
CA ARG A 80 -24.02 -21.48 0.45
C ARG A 80 -23.74 -22.99 0.36
N ASP A 81 -22.48 -23.37 0.18
CA ASP A 81 -22.04 -24.76 0.12
C ASP A 81 -22.06 -25.36 1.53
N GLY A 82 -23.24 -25.81 1.97
CA GLY A 82 -23.43 -26.34 3.31
C GLY A 82 -24.88 -26.50 3.77
N GLY A 83 -25.86 -26.09 2.97
CA GLY A 83 -27.27 -26.40 3.24
C GLY A 83 -28.25 -25.63 2.37
N ASP A 84 -29.45 -26.19 2.22
CA ASP A 84 -30.60 -25.71 1.42
C ASP A 84 -31.22 -24.37 1.91
N SER A 85 -30.55 -23.70 2.84
CA SER A 85 -30.97 -22.41 3.37
C SER A 85 -30.68 -21.32 2.34
N ASN A 86 -31.72 -20.84 1.65
CA ASN A 86 -31.75 -19.65 0.79
C ASN A 86 -31.39 -18.32 1.51
N ALA A 87 -30.74 -18.38 2.68
CA ALA A 87 -30.29 -17.20 3.40
C ALA A 87 -29.13 -16.56 2.64
N GLU A 88 -29.40 -15.42 1.99
CA GLU A 88 -28.37 -14.61 1.38
C GLU A 88 -27.59 -13.90 2.49
N TYR A 89 -26.45 -14.44 2.89
CA TYR A 89 -25.58 -13.88 3.94
C TYR A 89 -25.06 -12.49 3.58
N ILE A 90 -24.68 -12.29 2.33
CA ILE A 90 -24.13 -11.05 1.81
C ILE A 90 -25.02 -10.57 0.67
N VAL A 91 -25.73 -9.48 0.87
CA VAL A 91 -26.65 -8.90 -0.12
C VAL A 91 -25.95 -7.78 -0.90
N THR A 92 -26.22 -7.70 -2.21
CA THR A 92 -25.75 -6.58 -3.04
C THR A 92 -26.69 -5.40 -2.90
N VAL A 93 -26.20 -4.24 -2.48
CA VAL A 93 -26.95 -2.98 -2.49
C VAL A 93 -26.62 -2.22 -3.77
N PRO A 94 -27.56 -2.07 -4.73
CA PRO A 94 -27.30 -1.45 -6.02
C PRO A 94 -26.65 -0.07 -5.88
N LYS A 95 -25.62 0.19 -6.68
CA LYS A 95 -24.84 1.45 -6.70
C LYS A 95 -24.10 1.81 -5.39
N ARG A 96 -24.24 1.04 -4.32
CA ARG A 96 -23.62 1.35 -3.01
C ARG A 96 -22.55 0.34 -2.60
N GLY A 97 -22.83 -0.96 -2.69
CA GLY A 97 -21.86 -1.96 -2.23
C GLY A 97 -22.50 -3.26 -1.79
N TYR A 98 -22.02 -3.82 -0.68
CA TYR A 98 -22.42 -5.10 -0.13
C TYR A 98 -22.75 -4.96 1.35
N LYS A 99 -23.69 -5.77 1.85
CA LYS A 99 -24.10 -5.77 3.25
C LYS A 99 -24.18 -7.19 3.78
N LEU A 100 -23.64 -7.43 4.98
CA LEU A 100 -23.86 -8.68 5.71
C LEU A 100 -25.19 -8.58 6.47
N THR A 101 -26.11 -9.51 6.20
CA THR A 101 -27.45 -9.58 6.81
C THR A 101 -27.59 -10.70 7.84
N ALA A 102 -26.56 -11.53 7.99
CA ALA A 102 -26.56 -12.61 8.97
C ALA A 102 -26.23 -12.08 10.38
N PRO A 103 -26.84 -12.62 11.43
CA PRO A 103 -26.54 -12.22 12.81
C PRO A 103 -25.10 -12.58 13.18
N VAL A 104 -24.39 -11.68 13.84
CA VAL A 104 -23.00 -11.87 14.27
C VAL A 104 -22.94 -11.94 15.79
N ILE A 105 -22.30 -12.98 16.32
CA ILE A 105 -22.09 -13.20 17.75
C ILE A 105 -20.60 -13.44 17.98
N TRP A 106 -19.98 -12.60 18.81
CA TRP A 106 -18.60 -12.75 19.24
C TRP A 106 -18.56 -13.67 20.45
N CYS A 107 -17.84 -14.78 20.35
CA CYS A 107 -17.63 -15.67 21.49
C CYS A 107 -16.41 -15.17 22.26
N GLU A 108 -16.61 -14.50 23.39
CA GLU A 108 -15.53 -14.26 24.34
C GLU A 108 -15.23 -15.56 25.09
N GLU A 109 -13.96 -15.92 25.13
CA GLU A 109 -13.46 -17.01 25.96
C GLU A 109 -13.49 -16.52 27.42
N ASN A 110 -14.64 -16.68 28.07
CA ASN A 110 -14.71 -16.68 29.53
C ASN A 110 -13.88 -17.86 30.01
N SER A 111 -12.63 -17.53 30.33
CA SER A 111 -11.71 -18.36 31.05
C SER A 111 -12.06 -18.24 32.52
N ASP A 112 -13.02 -19.03 32.97
CA ASP A 112 -13.14 -19.47 34.37
C ASP A 112 -13.93 -20.79 34.43
N GLU A 113 -13.42 -21.70 35.25
CA GLU A 113 -13.88 -23.08 35.53
C GLU A 113 -13.46 -24.18 34.54
N ILE A 114 -12.15 -24.42 34.47
CA ILE A 114 -11.64 -25.80 34.51
C ILE A 114 -11.54 -26.18 35.98
N ASP A 115 -12.60 -26.75 36.54
CA ASP A 115 -12.52 -27.46 37.82
C ASP A 115 -12.14 -28.92 37.53
N ASN A 116 -10.86 -29.23 37.77
CA ASN A 116 -10.33 -30.58 37.85
C ASN A 116 -10.52 -31.08 39.29
N SER A 117 -11.49 -31.96 39.51
CA SER A 117 -11.43 -32.97 40.57
C SER A 117 -12.20 -34.22 40.09
N SER A 118 -11.53 -35.25 39.58
CA SER A 118 -10.89 -36.30 40.39
C SER A 118 -9.91 -37.08 39.49
N THR A 119 -8.60 -37.11 39.73
CA THR A 119 -7.85 -37.99 40.68
C THR A 119 -8.21 -39.48 40.52
N SER A 120 -7.35 -40.48 40.28
CA SER A 120 -5.96 -40.69 39.85
C SER A 120 -5.78 -42.24 39.62
N PRO A 121 -4.61 -42.77 39.18
CA PRO A 121 -4.35 -44.12 38.62
C PRO A 121 -3.72 -45.09 39.67
N PRO A 122 -2.86 -46.14 39.41
CA PRO A 122 -2.47 -46.98 38.24
C PRO A 122 -2.46 -48.54 38.57
N PRO A 123 -1.47 -49.40 38.15
CA PRO A 123 -1.51 -50.47 37.13
C PRO A 123 -1.37 -51.91 37.72
N PRO A 124 -1.09 -52.99 36.92
CA PRO A 124 0.31 -53.38 36.69
C PRO A 124 0.64 -54.13 35.36
N ILE A 125 1.95 -54.31 35.18
CA ILE A 125 2.74 -54.89 34.08
C ILE A 125 2.79 -56.44 34.19
N ALA A 126 2.89 -57.16 33.05
CA ALA A 126 3.94 -58.17 32.75
C ALA A 126 3.49 -59.33 31.82
N ALA A 127 4.20 -59.44 30.70
CA ALA A 127 4.65 -60.60 29.91
C ALA A 127 4.14 -62.04 30.21
N THR A 128 3.89 -62.82 29.14
CA THR A 128 4.67 -64.04 28.74
C THR A 128 3.85 -65.01 27.86
N ASN A 129 4.43 -65.38 26.70
CA ASN A 129 4.35 -66.59 25.85
C ASN A 129 3.08 -67.47 25.81
N ALA A 130 2.63 -67.83 24.59
CA ALA A 130 2.79 -69.16 23.98
C ALA A 130 1.93 -69.33 22.71
N GLU A 131 2.55 -69.86 21.65
CA GLU A 131 1.96 -70.63 20.53
C GLU A 131 1.17 -71.86 21.07
N PRO A 132 0.29 -72.57 20.31
CA PRO A 132 0.64 -73.13 19.00
C PRO A 132 -0.50 -73.42 17.97
N THR A 133 -0.06 -73.70 16.74
CA THR A 133 -0.54 -74.69 15.74
C THR A 133 -2.04 -74.94 15.50
N GLU A 134 -2.46 -74.85 14.22
CA GLU A 134 -3.10 -75.97 13.49
C GLU A 134 -3.32 -75.60 12.01
N GLY A 135 -3.06 -76.54 11.09
CA GLY A 135 -3.27 -76.35 9.64
C GLY A 135 -2.54 -77.36 8.76
N VAL A 136 -2.95 -78.62 8.84
CA VAL A 136 -2.44 -79.82 8.13
C VAL A 136 -3.17 -80.00 6.79
N THR A 137 -2.40 -80.10 5.68
CA THR A 137 -2.56 -80.93 4.43
C THR A 137 -3.91 -80.91 3.66
N ALA A 138 -4.06 -81.16 2.35
CA ALA A 138 -3.28 -81.78 1.28
C ALA A 138 -3.96 -81.49 -0.09
N ALA A 139 -3.26 -81.90 -1.17
CA ALA A 139 -3.78 -82.39 -2.46
C ALA A 139 -3.62 -81.50 -3.72
N THR A 140 -2.55 -81.81 -4.46
CA THR A 140 -2.38 -81.82 -5.94
C THR A 140 -3.41 -82.75 -6.64
N PRO A 141 -3.63 -82.79 -7.99
CA PRO A 141 -2.62 -82.73 -9.10
C PRO A 141 -3.04 -81.96 -10.41
N VAL A 142 -2.11 -81.29 -11.12
CA VAL A 142 -1.44 -81.61 -12.44
C VAL A 142 -2.23 -81.23 -13.74
N PRO A 143 -1.56 -80.76 -14.84
CA PRO A 143 -2.02 -79.74 -15.82
C PRO A 143 -2.31 -80.33 -17.24
N PRO A 144 -2.42 -79.56 -18.36
CA PRO A 144 -1.23 -79.07 -19.11
C PRO A 144 -1.37 -77.80 -20.02
N ALA A 145 -0.18 -77.32 -20.43
CA ALA A 145 0.19 -76.74 -21.75
C ALA A 145 -0.39 -75.41 -22.26
N SER A 146 0.47 -74.39 -22.41
CA SER A 146 1.08 -74.06 -23.73
C SER A 146 2.02 -72.82 -23.68
N LEU A 147 3.25 -73.05 -24.16
CA LEU A 147 4.14 -72.20 -24.99
C LEU A 147 4.11 -70.66 -24.85
N GLN A 148 5.23 -70.05 -24.43
CA GLN A 148 6.09 -69.23 -25.31
C GLN A 148 7.35 -68.65 -24.62
N THR A 149 8.33 -68.34 -25.46
CA THR A 149 9.79 -68.20 -25.31
C THR A 149 10.29 -66.78 -24.93
N PRO A 150 11.61 -66.57 -24.70
CA PRO A 150 12.18 -65.50 -23.89
C PRO A 150 12.70 -64.29 -24.71
N THR A 151 12.86 -63.12 -24.07
CA THR A 151 13.89 -62.14 -24.49
C THR A 151 14.48 -61.41 -23.27
N LYS A 152 15.81 -61.54 -23.13
CA LYS A 152 16.63 -60.81 -22.14
C LYS A 152 16.65 -59.32 -22.49
N LYS A 153 16.28 -58.43 -21.56
CA LYS A 153 16.62 -56.99 -21.63
C LYS A 153 17.76 -56.68 -20.67
N ALA A 154 18.85 -56.17 -21.22
CA ALA A 154 20.03 -55.70 -20.52
C ALA A 154 19.67 -54.58 -19.53
N LYS A 155 20.07 -54.73 -18.26
CA LYS A 155 19.93 -53.70 -17.23
C LYS A 155 21.01 -52.63 -17.42
N LYS A 156 20.64 -51.41 -17.81
CA LYS A 156 21.47 -50.20 -17.60
C LYS A 156 21.36 -49.74 -16.13
N PRO A 157 22.43 -49.20 -15.52
CA PRO A 157 22.47 -49.00 -14.08
C PRO A 157 21.61 -47.80 -13.67
N ARG A 158 20.66 -48.03 -12.76
CA ARG A 158 19.79 -47.00 -12.14
C ARG A 158 20.57 -45.97 -11.30
N ILE A 159 21.90 -46.13 -11.17
CA ILE A 159 22.80 -45.29 -10.38
C ILE A 159 23.10 -43.95 -11.10
N ALA A 160 23.14 -43.96 -12.45
CA ALA A 160 23.44 -42.74 -13.22
C ALA A 160 22.31 -41.69 -13.12
N ALA A 161 21.05 -42.13 -13.12
CA ALA A 161 19.89 -41.24 -13.02
C ALA A 161 19.80 -40.55 -11.65
N PHE A 162 20.20 -41.23 -10.58
CA PHE A 162 20.24 -40.66 -9.23
C PHE A 162 21.29 -39.56 -9.13
N TRP A 163 22.50 -39.81 -9.63
CA TRP A 163 23.59 -38.83 -9.62
C TRP A 163 23.32 -37.61 -10.51
N THR A 164 22.64 -37.78 -11.65
CA THR A 164 22.21 -36.64 -12.47
C THR A 164 21.20 -35.76 -11.76
N TRP A 165 20.30 -36.36 -10.97
CA TRP A 165 19.28 -35.61 -10.23
C TRP A 165 19.89 -34.86 -9.03
N VAL A 166 20.86 -35.48 -8.35
CA VAL A 166 21.64 -34.83 -7.28
C VAL A 166 22.43 -33.63 -7.81
N MET A 167 23.14 -33.78 -8.93
CA MET A 167 23.89 -32.67 -9.53
C MET A 167 22.97 -31.53 -10.01
N PHE A 168 21.78 -31.86 -10.53
CA PHE A 168 20.78 -30.87 -10.93
C PHE A 168 20.21 -30.10 -9.73
N LEU A 169 19.92 -30.78 -8.62
CA LEU A 169 19.45 -30.10 -7.41
C LEU A 169 20.54 -29.23 -6.78
N LEU A 170 21.80 -29.67 -6.82
CA LEU A 170 22.92 -28.90 -6.33
C LEU A 170 23.10 -27.61 -7.15
N SER A 171 23.02 -27.71 -8.48
CA SER A 171 23.11 -26.52 -9.35
C SER A 171 21.93 -25.57 -9.15
N LEU A 172 20.71 -26.11 -9.02
CA LEU A 172 19.52 -25.32 -8.72
C LEU A 172 19.66 -24.58 -7.37
N ALA A 173 20.15 -25.25 -6.33
CA ALA A 173 20.36 -24.64 -5.03
C ALA A 173 21.40 -23.50 -5.09
N THR A 174 22.52 -23.72 -5.79
CA THR A 174 23.53 -22.65 -5.96
C THR A 174 22.98 -21.44 -6.71
N LEU A 175 22.14 -21.66 -7.73
CA LEU A 175 21.49 -20.58 -8.49
C LEU A 175 20.48 -19.81 -7.63
N VAL A 176 19.70 -20.51 -6.80
CA VAL A 176 18.79 -19.87 -5.84
C VAL A 176 19.56 -19.03 -4.82
N VAL A 177 20.67 -19.54 -4.28
CA VAL A 177 21.53 -18.77 -3.37
C VAL A 177 22.09 -17.53 -4.05
N PHE A 178 22.53 -17.63 -5.31
CA PHE A 178 23.03 -16.49 -6.08
C PHE A 178 21.95 -15.43 -6.33
N ILE A 179 20.72 -15.85 -6.62
CA ILE A 179 19.58 -14.94 -6.78
C ILE A 179 19.23 -14.27 -5.45
N VAL A 180 19.21 -15.03 -4.36
CA VAL A 180 18.94 -14.49 -3.01
C VAL A 180 20.02 -13.49 -2.62
N MET A 181 21.31 -13.79 -2.81
CA MET A 181 22.40 -12.84 -2.54
C MET A 181 22.28 -11.59 -3.41
N SER A 182 21.98 -11.74 -4.70
CA SER A 182 21.75 -10.61 -5.61
C SER A 182 20.57 -9.71 -5.19
N VAL A 183 19.49 -10.30 -4.67
CA VAL A 183 18.34 -9.54 -4.14
C VAL A 183 18.64 -8.90 -2.79
N VAL A 184 19.48 -9.52 -1.95
CA VAL A 184 19.82 -9.03 -0.60
C VAL A 184 20.85 -7.91 -0.63
N ASP A 185 21.77 -7.89 -1.62
CA ASP A 185 22.84 -6.88 -1.71
C ASP A 185 22.43 -5.53 -2.32
N HIS A 186 21.15 -5.30 -2.62
CA HIS A 186 20.65 -3.98 -3.06
C HIS A 186 20.31 -3.02 -1.91
N ASN A 187 20.34 -3.49 -0.66
CA ASN A 187 20.20 -2.61 0.49
C ASN A 187 21.59 -2.09 0.86
N ALA A 188 21.96 -0.94 0.28
CA ALA A 188 23.16 -0.21 0.68
C ALA A 188 23.26 -0.21 2.21
N ALA A 189 24.42 -0.59 2.74
CA ALA A 189 24.67 -0.55 4.17
C ALA A 189 24.42 0.88 4.66
N VAL A 190 23.26 1.10 5.29
CA VAL A 190 22.92 2.36 5.95
C VAL A 190 23.92 2.49 7.09
N THR A 191 24.96 3.27 6.86
CA THR A 191 25.89 3.68 7.89
C THR A 191 25.05 4.34 8.97
N LYS A 192 24.99 3.71 10.16
CA LYS A 192 24.39 4.31 11.36
C LYS A 192 25.30 5.41 11.89
N THR A 193 25.65 6.38 11.05
CA THR A 193 26.20 7.63 11.53
C THR A 193 25.05 8.36 12.22
N ARG A 194 25.27 8.78 13.48
CA ARG A 194 24.35 9.70 14.13
C ARG A 194 24.50 11.03 13.41
N LEU A 195 23.67 11.24 12.40
CA LEU A 195 23.64 12.48 11.64
C LEU A 195 23.06 13.56 12.54
N LEU A 196 23.84 14.59 12.83
CA LEU A 196 23.36 15.72 13.60
C LEU A 196 22.39 16.54 12.72
N LEU A 197 21.17 16.69 13.21
CA LEU A 197 20.13 17.47 12.53
C LEU A 197 20.44 18.96 12.68
N ASN A 198 20.40 19.70 11.57
CA ASN A 198 20.57 21.14 11.56
C ASN A 198 19.19 21.83 11.56
N PRO A 199 18.81 22.56 12.63
CA PRO A 199 17.49 23.20 12.71
C PRO A 199 17.30 24.35 11.70
N ARG A 200 18.37 24.83 11.06
CA ARG A 200 18.33 25.83 9.98
C ARG A 200 18.34 25.21 8.58
N ASP A 201 18.30 23.89 8.49
CA ASP A 201 18.27 23.14 7.23
C ASP A 201 16.87 22.54 7.02
N ILE A 202 16.23 22.86 5.89
CA ILE A 202 14.83 22.54 5.59
C ILE A 202 14.76 21.78 4.26
N ASP A 203 14.12 20.61 4.27
CA ASP A 203 13.75 19.91 3.03
C ASP A 203 12.33 20.29 2.62
N VAL A 204 12.13 20.70 1.35
CA VAL A 204 10.81 20.88 0.76
C VAL A 204 10.49 19.69 -0.13
N ARG A 205 9.44 18.95 0.20
CA ARG A 205 9.04 17.72 -0.51
C ARG A 205 7.63 17.87 -1.05
N PHE A 206 7.42 17.32 -2.25
CA PHE A 206 6.09 17.16 -2.82
C PHE A 206 5.74 15.68 -2.84
N GLU A 207 4.62 15.32 -2.21
CA GLU A 207 4.10 13.96 -2.23
C GLU A 207 2.84 13.94 -3.10
N GLY A 208 3.00 13.43 -4.32
CA GLY A 208 1.90 13.21 -5.25
C GLY A 208 0.92 12.19 -4.66
N GLY A 209 -0.21 12.66 -4.15
CA GLY A 209 -1.23 11.78 -3.59
C GLY A 209 -1.81 10.87 -4.67
N ASN A 210 -1.56 9.55 -4.56
CA ASN A 210 -2.12 8.52 -5.46
C ASN A 210 -3.67 8.52 -5.51
N SER A 211 -4.35 9.31 -4.67
CA SER A 211 -5.81 9.38 -4.58
C SER A 211 -6.47 10.53 -5.36
N CYS A 212 -5.69 11.41 -6.00
CA CYS A 212 -6.21 12.61 -6.68
C CYS A 212 -6.02 12.50 -8.20
N ASN A 213 -7.06 12.02 -8.92
CA ASN A 213 -6.99 11.83 -10.38
C ASN A 213 -7.20 13.15 -11.14
N ASN A 214 -6.25 13.50 -12.02
CA ASN A 214 -6.33 14.53 -13.08
C ASN A 214 -6.12 16.01 -12.68
N TRP A 215 -5.01 16.34 -11.99
CA TRP A 215 -4.75 17.67 -11.40
C TRP A 215 -3.40 18.28 -11.82
N VAL A 216 -2.96 18.05 -13.06
CA VAL A 216 -1.64 18.50 -13.57
C VAL A 216 -1.40 20.00 -13.32
N SER A 217 -2.42 20.85 -13.50
CA SER A 217 -2.28 22.29 -13.26
C SER A 217 -2.08 22.66 -11.78
N GLN A 218 -2.65 21.90 -10.85
CA GLN A 218 -2.50 22.15 -9.42
C GLN A 218 -1.21 21.55 -8.87
N GLU A 219 -0.76 20.44 -9.44
CA GLU A 219 0.56 19.88 -9.18
C GLU A 219 1.66 20.88 -9.56
N SER A 220 1.60 21.45 -10.78
CA SER A 220 2.55 22.49 -11.20
C SER A 220 2.54 23.69 -10.26
N TYR A 221 1.38 24.10 -9.74
CA TYR A 221 1.29 25.16 -8.74
C TYR A 221 1.95 24.78 -7.41
N ALA A 222 1.69 23.58 -6.89
CA ALA A 222 2.28 23.10 -5.64
C ALA A 222 3.81 22.98 -5.72
N ILE A 223 4.32 22.41 -6.82
CA ILE A 223 5.76 22.31 -7.11
C ILE A 223 6.36 23.71 -7.26
N GLY A 224 5.72 24.59 -8.03
CA GLY A 224 6.17 25.96 -8.24
C GLY A 224 6.23 26.77 -6.95
N LEU A 225 5.25 26.58 -6.05
CA LEU A 225 5.21 27.19 -4.73
C LEU A 225 6.31 26.64 -3.82
N GLY A 226 6.63 25.34 -3.89
CA GLY A 226 7.77 24.74 -3.18
C GLY A 226 9.12 25.33 -3.63
N GLY A 227 9.30 25.49 -4.95
CA GLY A 227 10.48 26.17 -5.51
C GLY A 227 10.57 27.64 -5.08
N LEU A 228 9.45 28.37 -5.11
CA LEU A 228 9.38 29.77 -4.64
C LEU A 228 9.77 29.89 -3.16
N ILE A 229 9.25 29.01 -2.29
CA ILE A 229 9.62 28.97 -0.87
C ILE A 229 11.12 28.74 -0.71
N THR A 230 11.68 27.81 -1.47
CA THR A 230 13.10 27.49 -1.45
C THR A 230 13.96 28.69 -1.83
N ASP A 231 13.64 29.32 -2.97
CA ASP A 231 14.38 30.50 -3.47
C ASP A 231 14.34 31.65 -2.46
N LEU A 232 13.16 31.93 -1.90
CA LEU A 232 12.97 33.06 -0.99
C LEU A 232 13.64 32.84 0.37
N LEU A 233 13.54 31.64 0.93
CA LEU A 233 14.22 31.32 2.18
C LEU A 233 15.74 31.34 2.00
N ASN A 234 16.27 30.74 0.93
CA ASN A 234 17.71 30.78 0.65
C ASN A 234 18.23 32.19 0.39
N THR A 235 17.43 33.05 -0.24
CA THR A 235 17.85 34.42 -0.61
C THR A 235 17.73 35.42 0.55
N TYR A 236 16.67 35.32 1.35
CA TYR A 236 16.30 36.36 2.32
C TYR A 236 16.40 35.93 3.79
N SER A 237 16.88 34.72 4.05
CA SER A 237 17.04 34.21 5.42
C SER A 237 18.39 33.50 5.59
N THR A 238 18.65 33.00 6.80
CA THR A 238 19.83 32.16 7.08
C THR A 238 19.51 30.66 7.01
N PHE A 239 18.30 30.30 6.55
CA PHE A 239 17.93 28.91 6.35
C PHE A 239 18.59 28.40 5.07
N MET A 240 19.08 27.16 5.13
CA MET A 240 19.43 26.38 3.95
C MET A 240 18.21 25.55 3.60
N VAL A 241 17.71 25.69 2.38
CA VAL A 241 16.52 24.98 1.91
C VAL A 241 16.84 24.18 0.68
N HIS A 242 16.52 22.89 0.72
CA HIS A 242 16.68 21.98 -0.41
C HIS A 242 15.32 21.73 -1.06
N ASP A 243 15.19 22.12 -2.33
CA ASP A 243 14.03 21.76 -3.12
C ASP A 243 14.14 20.29 -3.54
N LYS A 244 13.36 19.43 -2.88
CA LYS A 244 13.22 18.01 -3.19
C LYS A 244 11.84 17.69 -3.78
N THR A 245 11.15 18.68 -4.35
CA THR A 245 9.82 18.48 -4.95
C THR A 245 9.86 17.58 -6.19
N ASN A 246 10.95 17.59 -6.95
CA ASN A 246 11.18 16.69 -8.09
C ASN A 246 12.15 15.52 -7.76
N TYR A 247 12.42 15.27 -6.49
CA TYR A 247 13.33 14.21 -6.04
C TYR A 247 12.54 12.99 -5.57
N ARG A 248 12.70 11.86 -6.26
CA ARG A 248 11.96 10.61 -5.93
C ARG A 248 12.70 9.70 -4.95
N VAL A 249 13.94 10.04 -4.61
CA VAL A 249 14.79 9.22 -3.74
C VAL A 249 14.73 9.77 -2.32
N ASN A 250 14.44 8.90 -1.36
CA ASN A 250 14.51 9.23 0.06
C ASN A 250 15.92 8.90 0.57
N GLU A 251 16.78 9.90 0.59
CA GLU A 251 18.13 9.80 1.15
C GLU A 251 18.16 10.34 2.59
N PRO A 252 19.00 9.78 3.48
CA PRO A 252 19.19 10.34 4.82
C PRO A 252 19.72 11.77 4.72
N SER A 253 18.99 12.73 5.29
CA SER A 253 19.32 14.16 5.27
C SER A 253 19.61 14.71 6.66
N SER A 254 20.50 15.69 6.76
CA SER A 254 20.76 16.45 8.00
C SER A 254 19.69 17.50 8.28
N SER A 255 18.69 17.63 7.40
CA SER A 255 17.64 18.63 7.50
C SER A 255 16.89 18.49 8.81
N GLY A 256 16.94 19.51 9.65
CA GLY A 256 16.24 19.54 10.93
C GLY A 256 14.74 19.81 10.78
N LYS A 257 14.28 20.25 9.60
CA LYS A 257 12.86 20.46 9.32
C LYS A 257 12.48 19.90 7.96
N THR A 258 11.23 19.46 7.84
CA THR A 258 10.66 18.99 6.58
C THR A 258 9.35 19.70 6.31
N LEU A 259 9.26 20.39 5.17
CA LEU A 259 8.03 20.94 4.64
C LEU A 259 7.49 20.00 3.57
N THR A 260 6.35 19.37 3.86
CA THR A 260 5.68 18.45 2.93
C THR A 260 4.45 19.12 2.35
N ILE A 261 4.38 19.19 1.03
CA ILE A 261 3.21 19.60 0.27
C ILE A 261 2.59 18.35 -0.36
N GLN A 262 1.33 18.08 -0.05
CA GLN A 262 0.65 16.89 -0.56
C GLN A 262 -0.82 17.18 -0.88
N PHE A 263 -1.36 16.46 -1.86
CA PHE A 263 -2.80 16.50 -2.14
C PHE A 263 -3.51 15.36 -1.44
N VAL A 264 -4.44 15.71 -0.56
CA VAL A 264 -5.19 14.73 0.25
C VAL A 264 -6.65 14.74 -0.17
N ASN A 265 -7.19 13.54 -0.40
CA ASN A 265 -8.62 13.32 -0.60
C ASN A 265 -9.25 12.86 0.72
N GLN A 266 -10.36 13.48 1.15
CA GLN A 266 -11.07 13.10 2.38
C GLN A 266 -11.85 11.77 2.26
N ARG A 267 -11.84 11.11 1.08
CA ARG A 267 -12.44 9.79 0.81
C ARG A 267 -13.91 9.64 1.23
N HIS A 268 -14.63 10.73 1.52
CA HIS A 268 -16.03 10.66 1.96
C HIS A 268 -16.99 10.40 0.79
N TYR A 269 -16.63 10.83 -0.43
CA TYR A 269 -17.37 10.56 -1.67
C TYR A 269 -16.45 10.51 -2.91
N ARG A 270 -16.86 9.78 -3.97
CA ARG A 270 -16.12 9.54 -5.23
C ARG A 270 -15.63 10.78 -6.00
N ALA A 271 -16.16 11.96 -5.69
CA ALA A 271 -15.86 13.21 -6.39
C ALA A 271 -15.50 14.36 -5.43
N GLN A 272 -15.06 14.06 -4.19
CA GLN A 272 -14.59 15.11 -3.30
C GLN A 272 -13.33 15.76 -3.86
N GLN A 273 -13.33 17.09 -3.78
CA GLN A 273 -12.25 17.96 -4.22
C GLN A 273 -11.04 17.70 -3.31
N CYS A 274 -9.90 17.31 -3.89
CA CYS A 274 -8.66 17.19 -3.14
C CYS A 274 -8.27 18.58 -2.61
N PHE A 275 -7.74 18.62 -1.39
CA PHE A 275 -7.16 19.83 -0.83
C PHE A 275 -5.65 19.66 -0.74
N MET A 276 -4.94 20.78 -0.92
CA MET A 276 -3.50 20.86 -0.73
C MET A 276 -3.24 20.99 0.78
N SER A 277 -2.60 19.97 1.35
CA SER A 277 -2.10 19.98 2.72
C SER A 277 -0.63 20.41 2.71
N VAL A 278 -0.30 21.39 3.53
CA VAL A 278 1.07 21.88 3.70
C VAL A 278 1.44 21.72 5.17
N VAL A 279 2.39 20.84 5.44
CA VAL A 279 2.79 20.47 6.81
C VAL A 279 4.27 20.73 6.99
N LEU A 280 4.65 21.48 8.02
CA LEU A 280 6.04 21.65 8.45
C LEU A 280 6.26 20.85 9.73
N ILE A 281 7.22 19.95 9.70
CA ILE A 281 7.60 19.09 10.83
C ILE A 281 9.02 19.44 11.27
N ASP A 282 9.25 19.51 12.58
CA ASP A 282 10.59 19.53 13.14
C ASP A 282 11.07 18.08 13.31
N ASN A 283 12.13 17.72 12.59
CA ASN A 283 12.66 16.36 12.56
C ASN A 283 13.42 16.01 13.85
N ALA A 284 13.74 16.99 14.71
CA ALA A 284 14.43 16.74 15.98
C ALA A 284 13.49 16.13 17.04
N ASP A 285 12.25 16.61 17.13
CA ASP A 285 11.25 16.17 18.12
C ASP A 285 10.00 15.53 17.50
N GLY A 286 9.83 15.62 16.17
CA GLY A 286 8.66 15.13 15.45
C GLY A 286 7.43 16.02 15.59
N SER A 287 7.57 17.24 16.12
CA SER A 287 6.46 18.16 16.33
C SER A 287 6.01 18.79 15.00
N THR A 288 4.70 18.93 14.84
CA THR A 288 4.11 19.66 13.71
C THR A 288 4.14 21.15 14.02
N MET A 289 4.98 21.90 13.31
CA MET A 289 5.12 23.34 13.46
C MET A 289 4.06 24.12 12.66
N LEU A 290 3.62 23.57 11.52
CA LEU A 290 2.61 24.15 10.63
C LEU A 290 1.73 23.02 10.09
N ASP A 291 0.41 23.17 10.13
CA ASP A 291 -0.55 22.33 9.39
C ASP A 291 -1.57 23.27 8.74
N LYS A 292 -1.50 23.38 7.41
CA LYS A 292 -2.39 24.21 6.60
C LYS A 292 -3.09 23.38 5.55
N ARG A 293 -4.37 23.71 5.32
CA ARG A 293 -5.24 23.02 4.36
C ARG A 293 -5.85 24.03 3.42
N TYR A 294 -5.56 23.89 2.13
CA TYR A 294 -5.99 24.82 1.09
C TYR A 294 -6.80 24.12 0.01
N PHE A 295 -7.96 24.69 -0.30
CA PHE A 295 -8.72 24.32 -1.48
C PHE A 295 -8.25 25.17 -2.66
N VAL A 296 -7.39 24.61 -3.52
CA VAL A 296 -6.83 25.34 -4.65
C VAL A 296 -7.88 25.47 -5.75
N THR A 297 -8.21 26.71 -6.12
CA THR A 297 -9.08 27.06 -7.24
C THR A 297 -8.30 27.92 -8.23
N ASN A 298 -8.89 28.18 -9.40
CA ASN A 298 -8.28 29.03 -10.42
C ASN A 298 -8.20 30.52 -10.03
N THR A 299 -8.74 30.91 -8.88
CA THR A 299 -8.89 32.32 -8.46
C THR A 299 -8.20 32.68 -7.14
N ASN A 300 -7.78 31.71 -6.34
CA ASN A 300 -7.31 31.95 -4.98
C ASN A 300 -5.82 31.61 -4.75
N GLN A 301 -5.05 31.40 -5.81
CA GLN A 301 -3.66 30.96 -5.71
C GLN A 301 -2.76 32.00 -5.05
N LEU A 302 -2.98 33.29 -5.33
CA LEU A 302 -2.22 34.37 -4.69
C LEU A 302 -2.57 34.52 -3.20
N SER A 303 -3.84 34.34 -2.82
CA SER A 303 -4.23 34.42 -1.41
C SER A 303 -3.71 33.24 -0.59
N ILE A 304 -3.69 32.03 -1.18
CA ILE A 304 -3.06 30.85 -0.58
C ILE A 304 -1.56 31.10 -0.38
N GLN A 305 -0.89 31.64 -1.41
CA GLN A 305 0.53 31.97 -1.35
C GLN A 305 0.83 32.98 -0.21
N ASP A 306 0.08 34.08 -0.14
CA ASP A 306 0.26 35.10 0.89
C ASP A 306 -0.01 34.56 2.31
N ASP A 307 -1.08 33.77 2.52
CA ASP A 307 -1.37 33.15 3.82
C ASP A 307 -0.24 32.18 4.25
N LEU A 308 0.25 31.38 3.31
CA LEU A 308 1.31 30.43 3.60
C LEU A 308 2.62 31.14 3.97
N PHE A 309 3.02 32.18 3.23
CA PHE A 309 4.23 32.94 3.58
C PHE A 309 4.11 33.66 4.92
N ASN A 310 2.94 34.22 5.23
CA ASN A 310 2.71 34.83 6.54
C ASN A 310 2.81 33.79 7.66
N SER A 311 2.25 32.60 7.44
CA SER A 311 2.29 31.51 8.40
C SER A 311 3.71 30.95 8.57
N LEU A 312 4.48 30.82 7.50
CA LEU A 312 5.88 30.40 7.55
C LEU A 312 6.76 31.42 8.28
N SER A 313 6.55 32.72 8.05
CA SER A 313 7.26 33.78 8.80
C SER A 313 6.98 33.68 10.30
N PHE A 314 5.73 33.45 10.68
CA PHE A 314 5.34 33.29 12.07
C PHE A 314 6.01 32.05 12.71
N VAL A 315 5.89 30.89 12.05
CA VAL A 315 6.36 29.61 12.57
C VAL A 315 7.89 29.51 12.60
N LEU A 316 8.57 30.02 11.57
CA LEU A 316 10.04 30.02 11.50
C LEU A 316 10.66 31.21 12.25
N THR A 317 9.84 32.08 12.86
CA THR A 317 10.29 33.34 13.50
C THR A 317 11.14 34.20 12.57
N GLN A 318 10.78 34.22 11.29
CA GLN A 318 11.55 34.85 10.22
C GLN A 318 10.75 35.98 9.58
N PRO A 319 10.98 37.26 9.96
CA PRO A 319 10.31 38.38 9.33
C PRO A 319 10.77 38.57 7.89
N TRP A 320 9.84 38.90 6.99
CA TRP A 320 10.13 39.12 5.58
C TRP A 320 10.61 40.55 5.32
N PRO A 321 11.83 40.74 4.75
CA PRO A 321 12.36 42.07 4.46
C PRO A 321 11.56 42.76 3.34
N ASN A 322 11.62 44.10 3.29
CA ASN A 322 10.90 44.89 2.26
C ASN A 322 11.25 44.44 0.83
N ARG A 323 12.53 44.15 0.55
CA ARG A 323 13.00 43.69 -0.76
C ARG A 323 12.30 42.40 -1.22
N MET A 324 12.06 41.47 -0.30
CA MET A 324 11.34 40.24 -0.61
C MET A 324 9.88 40.52 -0.96
N ARG A 325 9.23 41.44 -0.23
CA ARG A 325 7.85 41.85 -0.53
C ARG A 325 7.73 42.55 -1.88
N GLU A 326 8.73 43.36 -2.25
CA GLU A 326 8.84 43.95 -3.58
C GLU A 326 9.00 42.86 -4.66
N GLN A 327 9.86 41.86 -4.43
CA GLN A 327 10.01 40.74 -5.36
C GLN A 327 8.71 39.93 -5.50
N LEU A 328 8.02 39.62 -4.40
CA LEU A 328 6.71 38.94 -4.42
C LEU A 328 5.63 39.77 -5.12
N ALA A 329 5.67 41.09 -5.02
CA ALA A 329 4.73 41.98 -5.71
C ALA A 329 4.85 41.87 -7.24
N LEU A 330 6.04 41.58 -7.75
CA LEU A 330 6.25 41.37 -9.19
C LEU A 330 5.62 40.05 -9.71
N PHE A 331 5.41 39.06 -8.83
CA PHE A 331 4.68 37.84 -9.16
C PHE A 331 3.15 38.01 -9.10
N ARG A 332 2.64 39.18 -8.67
CA ARG A 332 1.19 39.44 -8.65
C ARG A 332 0.68 39.69 -10.07
N THR A 333 0.04 38.70 -10.65
CA THR A 333 -0.73 38.87 -11.88
C THR A 333 -2.13 39.41 -11.55
N PRO A 334 -2.69 40.34 -12.34
CA PRO A 334 -4.08 40.78 -12.17
C PRO A 334 -5.10 39.69 -12.54
N GLN A 335 -4.67 38.64 -13.27
CA GLN A 335 -5.49 37.50 -13.62
C GLN A 335 -4.95 36.22 -12.97
N ASN A 336 -5.81 35.56 -12.18
CA ASN A 336 -5.45 34.40 -11.36
C ASN A 336 -5.19 33.11 -12.16
N THR A 337 -5.61 33.03 -13.41
CA THR A 337 -5.42 31.85 -14.30
C THR A 337 -4.03 31.80 -14.94
N ALA A 338 -3.28 32.91 -14.95
CA ALA A 338 -1.95 32.98 -15.54
C ALA A 338 -0.88 32.28 -14.67
N LEU A 339 -1.02 32.35 -13.34
CA LEU A 339 0.00 31.89 -12.41
C LEU A 339 0.28 30.37 -12.49
N MET A 340 -0.76 29.55 -12.60
CA MET A 340 -0.56 28.08 -12.70
C MET A 340 0.11 27.68 -14.01
N ARG A 341 -0.30 28.31 -15.13
CA ARG A 341 0.34 28.13 -16.43
C ARG A 341 1.79 28.62 -16.42
N PHE A 342 2.07 29.70 -15.69
CA PHE A 342 3.43 30.19 -15.51
C PHE A 342 4.30 29.17 -14.76
N TYR A 343 3.81 28.59 -13.66
CA TYR A 343 4.55 27.53 -12.96
C TYR A 343 4.71 26.26 -13.79
N GLU A 344 3.72 25.89 -14.60
CA GLU A 344 3.84 24.81 -15.57
C GLU A 344 4.95 25.08 -16.60
N ALA A 345 4.99 26.30 -17.17
CA ALA A 345 6.07 26.70 -18.07
C ALA A 345 7.44 26.65 -17.37
N ARG A 346 7.55 27.14 -16.12
CA ARG A 346 8.79 27.07 -15.33
C ARG A 346 9.26 25.63 -15.14
N GLN A 347 8.35 24.70 -14.84
CA GLN A 347 8.69 23.29 -14.69
C GLN A 347 9.20 22.67 -16.00
N LEU A 348 8.58 23.01 -17.13
CA LEU A 348 9.03 22.58 -18.46
C LEU A 348 10.41 23.16 -18.82
N ILE A 349 10.72 24.39 -18.38
CA ILE A 349 12.06 24.99 -18.53
C ILE A 349 13.09 24.22 -17.70
N LEU A 350 12.75 23.84 -16.47
CA LEU A 350 13.62 23.05 -15.60
C LEU A 350 13.89 21.64 -16.14
N SER A 351 12.98 21.06 -16.93
CA SER A 351 13.22 19.75 -17.54
C SER A 351 14.25 19.80 -18.66
N GLY A 352 14.40 20.93 -19.35
CA GLY A 352 15.47 21.19 -20.33
C GLY A 352 15.33 20.46 -21.68
N ASP A 353 14.30 19.64 -21.88
CA ASP A 353 14.07 18.93 -23.15
C ASP A 353 13.63 19.90 -24.25
N ALA A 354 14.13 19.73 -25.48
CA ALA A 354 13.76 20.60 -26.61
C ALA A 354 12.24 20.67 -26.86
N GLN A 355 11.53 19.55 -26.68
CA GLN A 355 10.07 19.53 -26.80
C GLN A 355 9.38 20.25 -25.63
N ALA A 356 9.93 20.15 -24.41
CA ALA A 356 9.42 20.83 -23.24
C ALA A 356 9.62 22.34 -23.34
N LEU A 357 10.80 22.78 -23.80
CA LEU A 357 11.10 24.17 -24.10
C LEU A 357 10.16 24.76 -25.16
N GLY A 358 9.88 24.02 -26.24
CA GLY A 358 8.86 24.43 -27.23
C GLY A 358 7.49 24.69 -26.60
N LYS A 359 7.01 23.74 -25.79
CA LYS A 359 5.74 23.88 -25.05
C LYS A 359 5.76 25.04 -24.05
N ALA A 360 6.87 25.24 -23.33
CA ALA A 360 7.04 26.35 -22.40
C ALA A 360 6.95 27.69 -23.13
N SER A 361 7.59 27.80 -24.30
CA SER A 361 7.54 29.01 -25.13
C SER A 361 6.12 29.34 -25.59
N ASP A 362 5.35 28.32 -25.98
CA ASP A 362 3.94 28.46 -26.38
C ASP A 362 3.05 28.92 -25.22
N ILE A 363 3.23 28.32 -24.03
CA ILE A 363 2.50 28.71 -22.81
C ILE A 363 2.81 30.16 -22.44
N LEU A 364 4.10 30.53 -22.42
CA LEU A 364 4.53 31.90 -22.11
C LEU A 364 4.01 32.92 -23.13
N ASN A 365 3.96 32.56 -24.42
CA ASN A 365 3.33 33.39 -25.46
C ASN A 365 1.85 33.66 -25.15
N GLY A 366 1.12 32.62 -24.74
CA GLY A 366 -0.29 32.75 -24.34
C GLY A 366 -0.46 33.70 -23.15
N ILE A 367 0.36 33.53 -22.12
CA ILE A 367 0.34 34.38 -20.92
C ILE A 367 0.67 35.84 -21.28
N ILE A 368 1.70 36.09 -22.08
CA ILE A 368 2.09 37.43 -22.51
C ILE A 368 0.96 38.14 -23.26
N LYS A 369 0.23 37.41 -24.11
CA LYS A 369 -0.89 37.96 -24.88
C LYS A 369 -2.09 38.31 -23.99
N GLU A 370 -2.36 37.50 -22.97
CA GLU A 370 -3.49 37.69 -22.05
C GLU A 370 -3.19 38.74 -20.97
N THR A 371 -1.94 38.80 -20.51
CA THR A 371 -1.47 39.66 -19.41
C THR A 371 -0.15 40.34 -19.78
N PRO A 372 -0.19 41.46 -20.53
CA PRO A 372 1.02 42.17 -20.96
C PRO A 372 1.78 42.84 -19.81
N ASP A 373 1.11 43.11 -18.68
CA ASP A 373 1.75 43.73 -17.51
C ASP A 373 2.63 42.75 -16.70
N PHE A 374 2.62 41.45 -17.05
CA PHE A 374 3.38 40.43 -16.34
C PHE A 374 4.80 40.26 -16.91
N ASN A 375 5.69 41.17 -16.50
CA ASN A 375 7.08 41.24 -16.99
C ASN A 375 7.87 39.93 -16.82
N TYR A 376 7.64 39.16 -15.76
CA TYR A 376 8.33 37.88 -15.52
C TYR A 376 8.09 36.85 -16.63
N ALA A 377 6.91 36.83 -17.27
CA ALA A 377 6.69 35.94 -18.40
C ALA A 377 7.59 36.28 -19.59
N TYR A 378 7.91 37.56 -19.79
CA TYR A 378 8.86 37.99 -20.82
C TYR A 378 10.28 37.57 -20.47
N GLU A 379 10.72 37.75 -19.22
CA GLU A 379 12.05 37.35 -18.77
C GLU A 379 12.29 35.86 -18.97
N TYR A 380 11.36 35.01 -18.53
CA TYR A 380 11.46 33.57 -18.71
C TYR A 380 11.35 33.17 -20.18
N LYS A 381 10.64 33.93 -21.01
CA LYS A 381 10.58 33.65 -22.44
C LYS A 381 11.90 33.92 -23.14
N VAL A 382 12.73 34.84 -22.66
CA VAL A 382 14.08 35.06 -23.20
C VAL A 382 15.00 33.86 -22.90
N LEU A 383 14.71 33.09 -21.85
CA LEU A 383 15.50 31.91 -21.47
C LEU A 383 15.20 30.67 -22.34
N VAL A 384 14.15 30.70 -23.16
CA VAL A 384 13.62 29.57 -23.96
C VAL A 384 13.70 29.89 -25.44
#